data_AF-A0A6C0AW62-F1
#
_entry.id   AF-A0A6C0AW62-F1
#
_cell.length_a   1.000
_cell.length_b   1.000
_cell.length_c   1.000
_cell.angle_alpha   90.00
_cell.angle_beta   90.00
_cell.angle_gamma   90.00
#
_symmetry.space_group_name_H-M   'P 1'
#
loop_
_entity.id
_entity.type
_entity.pdbx_description
1 polymer ?
#
loop_
_entity_poly.entity_id
_entity_poly.type
_entity_poly.pdbx_seq_one_letter_code
_entity_poly.pdbx_strand_id
1 'polypeptide(L)'
;MTVFMYIVYYTIMDSYLVNHAKIRNENISVDLVSLENVHIGLRVKRGLHWRASWKDDIDRNDTNIPKNRLGGTIIGYTNNVLVGENSNSIYHTDKITTQSGPGWAVVRWDNNNESVYPIGSENLYTLGIED
;
A
#
# COMPACT_ATOMS: atom_id res chain seq x y z
N MET A 1 18.01 42.73 -38.53
CA MET A 1 16.65 42.70 -37.97
C MET A 1 15.85 41.66 -38.73
N THR A 2 15.84 40.41 -38.26
CA THR A 2 14.84 39.78 -37.36
C THR A 2 13.75 39.07 -38.17
N VAL A 3 14.02 37.81 -38.57
CA VAL A 3 13.40 36.53 -38.14
C VAL A 3 12.23 36.09 -39.04
N PHE A 4 12.49 35.03 -39.82
CA PHE A 4 11.47 34.17 -40.43
C PHE A 4 10.89 33.25 -39.35
N MET A 5 9.57 33.30 -39.19
CA MET A 5 8.82 32.45 -38.26
C MET A 5 8.65 31.05 -38.86
N TYR A 6 9.44 30.08 -38.40
CA TYR A 6 9.18 28.67 -38.64
C TYR A 6 8.28 28.13 -37.52
N ILE A 7 7.01 27.86 -37.85
CA ILE A 7 6.15 27.03 -37.00
C ILE A 7 6.42 25.59 -37.42
N VAL A 8 7.22 24.88 -36.63
CA VAL A 8 7.46 23.44 -36.79
C VAL A 8 6.37 22.69 -36.03
N TYR A 9 5.62 21.86 -36.75
CA TYR A 9 4.73 20.86 -36.19
C TYR A 9 5.56 19.81 -35.43
N TYR A 10 5.24 19.58 -34.16
CA TYR A 10 5.61 18.35 -33.47
C TYR A 10 4.33 17.67 -33.00
N THR A 11 4.08 16.49 -33.56
CA THR A 11 3.12 15.51 -33.07
C THR A 11 3.92 14.29 -32.59
N ILE A 12 3.32 13.51 -31.67
CA ILE A 12 3.68 12.14 -31.24
C ILE A 12 4.66 12.10 -30.02
N MET A 13 4.54 11.38 -28.88
CA MET A 13 3.74 10.26 -28.29
C MET A 13 3.53 10.61 -26.79
N ASP A 14 2.36 10.48 -26.16
CA ASP A 14 1.75 9.26 -25.60
C ASP A 14 2.27 8.80 -24.22
N SER A 15 1.29 8.57 -23.33
CA SER A 15 1.26 7.73 -22.12
C SER A 15 1.95 8.17 -20.80
N TYR A 16 1.17 8.02 -19.72
CA TYR A 16 1.51 8.13 -18.28
C TYR A 16 1.51 9.53 -17.65
N LEU A 17 0.49 10.34 -17.97
CA LEU A 17 -0.07 11.20 -16.92
C LEU A 17 -0.71 10.26 -15.89
N VAL A 18 0.10 9.94 -14.88
CA VAL A 18 -0.27 9.34 -13.60
C VAL A 18 -1.69 9.75 -13.31
N ASN A 19 -2.57 8.77 -13.20
CA ASN A 19 -3.90 8.96 -12.64
C ASN A 19 -3.70 9.71 -11.33
N HIS A 20 -3.87 11.04 -11.36
CA HIS A 20 -4.31 11.86 -10.23
C HIS A 20 -5.75 11.40 -9.92
N ALA A 21 -5.90 10.10 -9.67
CA ALA A 21 -7.10 9.46 -9.26
C ALA A 21 -7.40 10.09 -7.92
N LYS A 22 -8.22 11.14 -7.98
CA LYS A 22 -8.97 11.74 -6.89
C LYS A 22 -8.28 11.46 -5.57
N ILE A 23 -7.31 12.31 -5.22
CA ILE A 23 -7.02 12.58 -3.81
C ILE A 23 -8.36 13.07 -3.26
N ARG A 24 -9.22 12.13 -2.88
CA ARG A 24 -10.42 12.46 -2.15
C ARG A 24 -9.87 12.96 -0.84
N ASN A 25 -10.07 14.24 -0.56
CA ASN A 25 -10.20 14.77 0.79
C ASN A 25 -11.41 14.09 1.47
N GLU A 26 -11.45 12.75 1.49
CA GLU A 26 -12.18 12.04 2.52
C GLU A 26 -11.41 12.37 3.79
N ASN A 27 -12.08 13.00 4.75
CA ASN A 27 -11.62 13.04 6.14
C ASN A 27 -11.44 11.58 6.56
N ILE A 28 -10.26 11.01 6.32
CA ILE A 28 -9.93 9.65 6.70
C ILE A 28 -9.70 9.70 8.19
N SER A 29 -10.79 9.54 8.94
CA SER A 29 -10.80 9.22 10.37
C SER A 29 -10.29 7.78 10.57
N VAL A 30 -9.14 7.48 9.99
CA VAL A 30 -8.45 6.21 10.18
C VAL A 30 -7.04 6.59 10.56
N ASP A 31 -6.65 6.30 11.80
CA ASP A 31 -5.27 6.44 12.22
C ASP A 31 -4.42 5.54 11.32
N LEU A 32 -3.67 6.15 10.41
CA LEU A 32 -2.89 5.41 9.41
C LEU A 32 -1.67 4.80 10.07
N VAL A 33 -1.30 3.61 9.64
CA VAL A 33 -0.03 3.01 10.05
C VAL A 33 1.10 3.71 9.30
N SER A 34 2.09 4.18 10.04
CA SER A 34 3.29 4.87 9.55
C SER A 34 4.54 4.36 10.28
N LEU A 35 5.72 4.82 9.85
CA LEU A 35 6.96 4.52 10.55
C LEU A 35 7.01 5.03 12.00
N GLU A 36 6.16 6.00 12.35
CA GLU A 36 6.16 6.60 13.70
C GLU A 36 5.37 5.77 14.71
N ASN A 37 4.40 4.99 14.25
CA ASN A 37 3.49 4.22 15.12
C ASN A 37 3.54 2.70 14.89
N VAL A 38 4.22 2.22 13.84
CA VAL A 38 4.30 0.79 13.56
C VAL A 38 5.07 0.04 14.66
N HIS A 39 4.50 -1.07 15.11
CA HIS A 39 5.18 -2.03 15.96
C HIS A 39 4.64 -3.44 15.71
N ILE A 40 5.42 -4.45 16.07
CA ILE A 40 4.99 -5.85 16.01
C ILE A 40 3.78 -6.04 16.92
N GLY A 41 2.79 -6.80 16.47
CA GLY A 41 1.54 -7.05 17.19
C GLY A 41 0.47 -5.98 17.01
N LEU A 42 0.76 -4.86 16.33
CA LEU A 42 -0.24 -3.84 16.03
C LEU A 42 -1.37 -4.43 15.18
N ARG A 43 -2.62 -4.19 15.60
CA ARG A 43 -3.82 -4.58 14.87
C ARG A 43 -4.14 -3.57 13.78
N VAL A 44 -4.44 -4.08 12.60
CA VAL A 44 -4.59 -3.27 11.39
C VAL A 44 -5.78 -3.70 10.56
N LYS A 45 -6.29 -2.73 9.79
CA LYS A 45 -7.31 -2.89 8.76
C LYS A 45 -6.83 -2.24 7.47
N ARG A 46 -7.57 -2.43 6.37
CA ARG A 46 -7.33 -1.67 5.13
C ARG A 46 -7.32 -0.15 5.38
N GLY A 47 -6.35 0.54 4.81
CA GLY A 47 -6.17 1.99 4.91
C GLY A 47 -6.50 2.74 3.62
N LEU A 48 -6.02 3.99 3.54
CA LEU A 48 -6.32 4.93 2.45
C LEU A 48 -5.98 4.39 1.05
N HIS A 49 -4.77 3.88 0.87
CA HIS A 49 -4.26 3.51 -0.45
C HIS A 49 -4.54 2.05 -0.83
N TRP A 50 -5.46 1.38 -0.13
CA TRP A 50 -5.80 -0.03 -0.39
C TRP A 50 -6.28 -0.23 -1.83
N ARG A 51 -5.64 -1.14 -2.57
CA ARG A 51 -6.05 -1.45 -3.95
C ARG A 51 -7.25 -2.39 -3.97
N ALA A 52 -8.23 -2.09 -4.81
CA ALA A 52 -9.43 -2.92 -4.95
C ALA A 52 -9.13 -4.36 -5.41
N SER A 53 -8.01 -4.58 -6.09
CA SER A 53 -7.54 -5.91 -6.52
C SER A 53 -6.98 -6.78 -5.39
N TRP A 54 -6.59 -6.18 -4.26
CA TRP A 54 -6.12 -6.92 -3.08
C TRP A 54 -7.30 -7.50 -2.32
N LYS A 55 -7.22 -8.81 -2.04
CA LYS A 55 -8.30 -9.62 -1.45
C LYS A 55 -7.85 -10.36 -0.19
N ASP A 56 -6.69 -9.99 0.35
CA ASP A 56 -6.04 -10.69 1.46
C ASP A 56 -6.85 -10.58 2.75
N ASP A 57 -7.54 -9.44 2.93
CA ASP A 57 -8.40 -9.14 4.08
C ASP A 57 -9.85 -9.61 3.90
N ILE A 58 -10.16 -10.44 2.90
CA ILE A 58 -11.53 -10.93 2.70
C ILE A 58 -11.72 -12.27 3.39
N ASP A 59 -12.75 -12.37 4.22
CA ASP A 59 -13.22 -13.65 4.71
C ASP A 59 -13.91 -14.43 3.58
N ARG A 60 -13.24 -15.47 3.08
CA ARG A 60 -13.76 -16.30 1.99
C ARG A 60 -14.93 -17.18 2.46
N ASN A 61 -14.99 -17.49 3.75
CA ASN A 61 -16.00 -18.36 4.34
C ASN A 61 -17.28 -17.59 4.72
N ASP A 62 -17.21 -16.27 4.81
CA ASP A 62 -18.37 -15.43 5.07
C ASP A 62 -19.41 -15.51 3.93
N THR A 63 -20.68 -15.58 4.29
CA THR A 63 -21.83 -15.67 3.37
C THR A 63 -22.43 -14.30 3.02
N ASN A 64 -22.01 -13.22 3.68
CA ASN A 64 -22.51 -11.87 3.38
C ASN A 64 -22.11 -11.37 1.99
N ILE A 65 -22.92 -10.45 1.44
CA ILE A 65 -22.65 -9.73 0.19
C ILE A 65 -22.80 -8.21 0.45
N PRO A 66 -21.70 -7.43 0.46
CA PRO A 66 -20.31 -7.87 0.30
C PRO A 66 -19.82 -8.70 1.50
N LYS A 67 -18.87 -9.61 1.25
CA LYS A 67 -18.16 -10.37 2.31
C LYS A 67 -17.50 -9.41 3.31
N ASN A 68 -17.34 -9.85 4.54
CA ASN A 68 -16.67 -9.12 5.60
C ASN A 68 -15.18 -8.88 5.30
N ARG A 69 -14.65 -7.83 5.92
CA ARG A 69 -13.22 -7.52 5.95
C ARG A 69 -12.65 -7.92 7.28
N LEU A 70 -11.54 -8.64 7.21
CA LEU A 70 -10.81 -9.15 8.34
C LEU A 70 -9.78 -8.12 8.77
N GLY A 71 -9.50 -8.13 10.07
CA GLY A 71 -8.33 -7.47 10.61
C GLY A 71 -7.08 -8.29 10.34
N GLY A 72 -5.94 -7.67 10.61
CA GLY A 72 -4.64 -8.31 10.54
C GLY A 72 -3.72 -7.83 11.64
N THR A 73 -2.59 -8.51 11.77
CA THR A 73 -1.55 -8.19 12.74
C THR A 73 -0.24 -7.92 12.03
N ILE A 74 0.46 -6.85 12.41
CA ILE A 74 1.82 -6.58 11.95
C ILE A 74 2.76 -7.63 12.54
N ILE A 75 3.38 -8.44 11.69
CA ILE A 75 4.37 -9.45 12.08
C ILE A 75 5.80 -9.04 11.72
N GLY A 76 5.96 -8.02 10.89
CA GLY A 76 7.24 -7.43 10.54
C GLY A 76 7.11 -6.08 9.84
N TYR A 77 8.20 -5.32 9.76
CA TYR A 77 8.25 -4.05 9.01
C TYR A 77 9.69 -3.63 8.70
N THR A 78 9.88 -2.72 7.74
CA THR A 78 11.19 -2.11 7.46
C THR A 78 11.28 -0.69 7.97
N ASN A 79 12.33 -0.43 8.76
CA ASN A 79 12.79 0.90 9.15
C ASN A 79 14.33 0.94 9.11
N ASN A 80 14.89 1.15 7.92
CA ASN A 80 16.32 0.98 7.57
C ASN A 80 16.86 -0.46 7.69
N VAL A 81 16.24 -1.28 8.56
CA VAL A 81 16.44 -2.72 8.70
C VAL A 81 15.08 -3.42 8.75
N LEU A 82 15.06 -4.73 8.52
CA LEU A 82 13.87 -5.55 8.78
C LEU A 82 13.74 -5.81 10.29
N VAL A 83 12.57 -5.52 10.84
CA VAL A 83 12.16 -5.85 12.21
C VAL A 83 11.07 -6.92 12.11
N GLY A 84 11.18 -8.00 12.90
CA GLY A 84 10.19 -9.08 12.93
C GLY A 84 10.34 -10.11 11.81
N GLU A 85 9.22 -10.71 11.42
CA GLU A 85 9.12 -11.76 10.40
C GLU A 85 8.93 -11.17 9.00
N ASN A 86 9.44 -11.86 7.98
CA ASN A 86 9.12 -11.55 6.59
C ASN A 86 7.88 -12.33 6.15
N SER A 87 7.27 -11.93 5.04
CA SER A 87 6.17 -12.70 4.45
C SER A 87 6.66 -14.07 3.98
N ASN A 88 5.89 -15.12 4.28
CA ASN A 88 6.11 -16.45 3.71
C ASN A 88 5.62 -16.57 2.26
N SER A 89 4.93 -15.55 1.72
CA SER A 89 4.44 -15.56 0.33
C SER A 89 5.58 -15.69 -0.68
N ILE A 90 5.36 -16.52 -1.71
CA ILE A 90 6.39 -16.98 -2.64
C ILE A 90 6.80 -15.88 -3.63
N TYR A 91 5.93 -14.91 -3.89
CA TYR A 91 6.20 -13.84 -4.84
C TYR A 91 7.20 -12.84 -4.27
N HIS A 92 8.29 -12.60 -5.01
CA HIS A 92 9.37 -11.69 -4.60
C HIS A 92 8.90 -10.25 -4.36
N THR A 93 7.81 -9.83 -5.01
CA THR A 93 7.18 -8.51 -4.80
C THR A 93 6.58 -8.34 -3.41
N ASP A 94 6.24 -9.46 -2.77
CA ASP A 94 5.54 -9.47 -1.48
C ASP A 94 6.52 -9.71 -0.33
N LYS A 95 7.83 -9.75 -0.63
CA LYS A 95 8.90 -9.82 0.36
C LYS A 95 9.60 -8.48 0.45
N ILE A 96 9.82 -8.02 1.67
CA ILE A 96 10.65 -6.85 1.93
C ILE A 96 12.06 -7.27 2.29
N THR A 97 13.03 -6.59 1.70
CA THR A 97 14.46 -6.75 2.03
C THR A 97 15.01 -5.41 2.50
N THR A 98 16.23 -5.41 3.04
CA THR A 98 16.92 -4.14 3.34
C THR A 98 17.11 -3.25 2.11
N GLN A 99 17.09 -3.82 0.90
CA GLN A 99 17.19 -3.08 -0.37
C GLN A 99 15.88 -2.38 -0.76
N SER A 100 14.74 -2.84 -0.24
CA SER A 100 13.41 -2.26 -0.53
C SER A 100 13.19 -0.90 0.15
N GLY A 101 14.10 -0.51 1.06
CA GLY A 101 13.99 0.71 1.84
C GLY A 101 13.01 0.62 3.02
N PRO A 102 12.92 1.68 3.83
CA PRO A 102 11.96 1.76 4.93
C PRO A 102 10.51 1.94 4.44
N GLY A 103 9.55 1.80 5.35
CA GLY A 103 8.16 2.17 5.09
C GLY A 103 7.32 1.05 4.49
N TRP A 104 7.68 -0.20 4.75
CA TRP A 104 6.89 -1.38 4.43
C TRP A 104 6.55 -2.17 5.69
N ALA A 105 5.39 -2.82 5.68
CA ALA A 105 4.92 -3.69 6.74
C ALA A 105 4.52 -5.05 6.20
N VAL A 106 4.76 -6.10 6.98
CA VAL A 106 4.26 -7.46 6.77
C VAL A 106 3.07 -7.67 7.68
N VAL A 107 1.94 -8.05 7.10
CA VAL A 107 0.70 -8.30 7.83
C VAL A 107 0.31 -9.76 7.67
N ARG A 108 -0.02 -10.40 8.79
CA ARG A 108 -0.76 -11.67 8.84
C ARG A 108 -2.23 -11.34 9.09
N TRP A 109 -3.08 -11.55 8.10
CA TRP A 109 -4.53 -11.38 8.21
C TRP A 109 -5.14 -12.53 9.01
N ASP A 110 -6.34 -12.33 9.59
CA ASP A 110 -6.99 -13.34 10.43
C ASP A 110 -7.38 -14.61 9.67
N ASN A 111 -7.37 -14.60 8.33
CA ASN A 111 -7.51 -15.79 7.48
C ASN A 111 -6.17 -16.50 7.20
N ASN A 112 -5.09 -16.13 7.89
CA ASN A 112 -3.72 -16.62 7.74
C ASN A 112 -3.01 -16.23 6.44
N ASN A 113 -3.58 -15.35 5.60
CA ASN A 113 -2.83 -14.79 4.49
C ASN A 113 -1.76 -13.84 5.00
N GLU A 114 -0.58 -13.89 4.40
CA GLU A 114 0.52 -12.97 4.68
C GLU A 114 0.89 -12.18 3.44
N SER A 115 1.02 -10.87 3.59
CA SER A 115 1.43 -10.00 2.50
C SER A 115 2.10 -8.73 3.01
N VAL A 116 2.70 -8.00 2.07
CA VAL A 116 3.46 -6.78 2.32
C VAL A 116 2.71 -5.55 1.83
N TYR A 117 2.76 -4.50 2.63
CA TYR A 117 1.97 -3.29 2.45
C TYR A 117 2.82 -2.05 2.73
N PRO A 118 2.74 -0.99 1.91
CA PRO A 118 3.42 0.25 2.20
C PRO A 118 2.72 1.04 3.33
N ILE A 119 3.54 1.53 4.25
CA ILE A 119 3.18 2.36 5.42
C ILE A 119 3.98 3.68 5.39
N GLY A 120 4.22 4.21 4.20
CA GLY A 120 5.03 5.40 3.94
C GLY A 120 5.97 5.24 2.74
N SER A 121 6.26 4.01 2.30
CA SER A 121 7.02 3.78 1.07
C SER A 121 6.27 4.36 -0.14
N GLU A 122 6.98 5.10 -0.99
CA GLU A 122 6.41 5.82 -2.15
C GLU A 122 5.24 6.75 -1.78
N ASN A 123 5.19 7.25 -0.54
CA ASN A 123 4.06 8.02 0.02
C ASN A 123 2.72 7.25 0.06
N LEU A 124 2.76 5.92 0.07
CA LEU A 124 1.58 5.07 0.17
C LEU A 124 1.37 4.58 1.60
N TYR A 125 0.13 4.72 2.05
CA TYR A 125 -0.37 4.32 3.37
C TYR A 125 -1.56 3.41 3.19
N THR A 126 -1.32 2.10 3.09
CA THR A 126 -2.34 1.12 2.74
C THR A 126 -2.98 0.45 3.94
N LEU A 127 -2.50 0.73 5.14
CA LEU A 127 -2.99 0.16 6.40
C LEU A 127 -3.49 1.26 7.34
N GLY A 128 -4.55 0.96 8.06
CA GLY A 128 -5.06 1.74 9.18
C GLY A 128 -5.03 0.94 10.47
N ILE A 129 -5.02 1.62 11.61
CA ILE A 129 -5.09 1.00 12.93
C ILE A 129 -6.51 0.47 13.16
N GLU A 130 -6.59 -0.75 13.66
CA GLU A 130 -7.82 -1.40 14.11
C GLU A 130 -7.93 -1.24 15.64
N ASP A 131 -9.09 -0.78 16.10
CA ASP A 131 -9.39 -0.52 17.51
C ASP A 131 -9.74 -1.80 18.29
#